data_AF-A0A3M0IJF8-F1
#
_entry.id   AF-A0A3M0IJF8-F1
#
_cell.length_a   1.000
_cell.length_b   1.000
_cell.length_c   1.000
_cell.angle_alpha   90.00
_cell.angle_beta   90.00
_cell.angle_gamma   90.00
#
_symmetry.space_group_name_H-M   'P 1'
#
loop_
_entity.id
_entity.type
_entity.pdbx_description
1 polymer ?
#
loop_
_entity_poly.entity_id
_entity_poly.type
_entity_poly.pdbx_seq_one_letter_code
_entity_poly.pdbx_strand_id
1 'polypeptide(L)' 'MILLALLVPVALLLLMFAMQALEDLLFPPPPEPPEPPPEDYVPEQSASA' A
#
# COMPACT_ATOMS: atom_id res chain seq x y z
N MET A 1 -4.14 -24.60 31.66
CA MET A 1 -4.31 -23.17 32.03
C MET A 1 -3.24 -22.27 31.42
N ILE A 2 -1.94 -22.59 31.55
CA ILE A 2 -0.85 -21.80 30.94
C ILE A 2 -1.01 -21.60 29.43
N LEU A 3 -1.47 -22.62 28.70
CA LEU A 3 -1.71 -22.50 27.25
C LEU A 3 -2.72 -21.41 26.89
N LEU A 4 -3.83 -21.29 27.65
CA LEU A 4 -4.80 -20.21 27.43
C LEU A 4 -4.21 -18.85 27.80
N ALA A 5 -3.43 -18.78 28.89
CA ALA A 5 -2.78 -17.54 29.30
C ALA A 5 -1.74 -17.04 28.28
N LEU A 6 -1.09 -17.95 27.54
CA LEU A 6 -0.19 -17.61 26.44
C LEU A 6 -0.93 -17.34 25.12
N LEU A 7 -2.05 -18.03 24.88
CA LEU A 7 -2.84 -17.89 23.66
C LEU A 7 -3.55 -16.53 23.59
N VAL A 8 -4.01 -15.99 24.71
CA VAL A 8 -4.65 -14.66 24.76
C VAL A 8 -3.74 -13.55 24.22
N PRO A 9 -2.50 -13.32 24.71
CA PRO A 9 -1.65 -12.28 24.18
C PRO A 9 -1.25 -12.49 22.72
N VAL A 10 -1.06 -13.74 22.29
CA VAL A 10 -0.79 -14.05 20.87
C VAL A 10 -2.00 -13.74 19.99
N ALA A 11 -3.21 -14.11 20.42
CA ALA A 11 -4.43 -13.80 19.70
C ALA A 11 -4.67 -12.29 19.57
N LEU A 12 -4.39 -11.52 20.62
CA LEU A 12 -4.46 -10.05 20.58
C LEU A 12 -3.43 -9.46 19.61
N LEU A 13 -2.19 -9.98 19.60
CA LEU A 13 -1.17 -9.55 18.64
C LEU A 13 -1.61 -9.85 17.19
N LEU A 14 -2.14 -11.05 16.93
CA LEU A 14 -2.66 -11.42 15.62
C LEU A 14 -3.84 -10.56 15.20
N LEU A 15 -4.72 -10.19 16.14
CA LEU A 15 -5.85 -9.30 15.87
C LEU A 15 -5.38 -7.91 15.41
N MET A 16 -4.33 -7.35 16.02
CA MET A 16 -3.76 -6.06 15.60
C MET A 16 -3.26 -6.11 14.14
N PHE A 17 -2.57 -7.19 13.76
CA PHE A 17 -2.11 -7.37 12.38
C PHE A 17 -3.28 -7.61 11.41
N ALA A 18 -4.27 -8.39 11.82
CA ALA A 18 -5.46 -8.65 11.01
C ALA A 18 -6.25 -7.37 10.74
N MET A 19 -6.34 -6.46 11.72
CA MET A 19 -7.00 -5.16 11.54
C MET A 19 -6.28 -4.30 10.51
N GLN A 20 -4.94 -4.23 10.53
CA GLN A 20 -4.19 -3.50 9.50
C GLN A 20 -4.42 -4.09 8.09
N ALA A 21 -4.32 -5.42 7.95
CA ALA A 21 -4.56 -6.07 6.67
C ALA A 21 -6.02 -5.90 6.18
N LEU A 22 -6.97 -5.83 7.10
CA LEU A 22 -8.37 -5.53 6.79
C LEU A 22 -8.53 -4.09 6.33
N GLU A 23 -7.86 -3.12 6.96
CA GLU A 23 -7.88 -1.72 6.54
C GLU A 23 -7.34 -1.56 5.12
N ASP A 24 -6.22 -2.18 4.78
CA ASP A 24 -5.66 -2.14 3.42
C ASP A 24 -6.62 -2.74 2.39
N LEU A 25 -7.39 -3.76 2.77
CA LEU A 25 -8.39 -4.39 1.90
C LEU A 25 -9.64 -3.51 1.73
N LEU A 26 -10.07 -2.83 2.78
CA LEU A 26 -11.26 -1.96 2.77
C LEU A 26 -10.99 -0.58 2.18
N PHE A 27 -9.77 -0.08 2.33
CA PHE A 27 -9.31 1.25 1.93
C PHE A 27 -8.04 1.12 1.09
N PRO A 28 -8.14 0.61 -0.14
CA PRO A 28 -6.98 0.50 -1.01
C PRO A 28 -6.35 1.88 -1.22
N PRO A 29 -5.00 1.97 -1.29
CA PRO A 29 -4.32 3.23 -1.49
C PRO A 29 -4.81 3.88 -2.80
N PRO A 30 -4.90 5.22 -2.83
CA PRO A 30 -5.26 5.91 -4.04
C PRO A 30 -4.23 5.57 -5.14
N PRO A 31 -4.65 5.54 -6.41
CA PRO A 31 -3.73 5.29 -7.51
C PRO A 31 -2.60 6.33 -7.46
N GLU A 32 -1.38 5.87 -7.71
CA GLU A 32 -0.22 6.76 -7.75
C GLU A 32 -0.47 7.86 -8.79
N PRO A 33 -0.13 9.13 -8.46
CA PRO A 33 -0.19 10.20 -9.44
C PRO A 33 0.67 9.81 -10.64
N PRO A 34 0.24 10.13 -11.87
CA PRO A 34 1.07 9.88 -13.05
C PRO A 34 2.44 10.52 -12.85
N GLU A 35 3.48 9.70 -13.02
CA GLU A 35 4.86 10.14 -12.95
C GLU A 35 5.03 11.31 -13.94
N PRO A 36 5.55 12.48 -13.50
CA PRO A 36 5.75 13.59 -14.41
C PRO A 36 6.64 13.10 -15.57
N PRO A 37 6.35 13.53 -16.81
CA PRO A 37 7.21 13.16 -17.93
C PRO A 37 8.65 13.51 -17.59
N PRO A 38 9.63 12.67 -17.96
CA PRO A 38 11.04 12.98 -17.71
C PRO A 38 11.34 14.39 -18.23
N GLU A 39 12.09 15.18 -17.47
CA GLU A 39 12.44 16.57 -17.81
C GLU A 39 13.18 16.70 -19.16
N ASP A 40 13.62 15.57 -19.73
CA ASP A 40 14.18 15.44 -21.07
C ASP A 40 13.12 15.22 -22.19
N TYR A 41 11.81 15.34 -21.91
CA TYR A 41 10.79 15.36 -22.96
C TYR A 41 10.84 16.68 -23.71
N VAL A 42 11.85 16.82 -24.57
CA VAL A 42 11.80 17.71 -25.73
C VAL A 42 10.78 17.07 -26.66
N PRO A 43 9.60 17.67 -26.88
CA PRO A 43 8.81 17.27 -28.02
C PRO A 43 9.69 17.64 -29.21
N GLU A 44 10.26 16.64 -29.89
CA GLU A 44 10.69 16.79 -31.28
C GLU A 44 9.42 17.04 -32.09
N GLN A 45 8.86 18.24 -31.92
CA GLN A 45 7.79 18.76 -32.71
C GLN A 45 8.41 19.14 -34.05
N SER A 46 8.45 18.12 -34.90
CA SER A 46 8.30 18.26 -36.33
C SER A 46 9.43 19.05 -37.00
N ALA A 47 10.48 18.31 -37.32
CA ALA A 47 10.87 18.23 -38.72
C ALA A 47 9.61 18.21 -39.62
N SER A 48 9.63 19.01 -40.69
CA SER A 48 8.69 19.08 -41.84
C SER A 48 7.67 20.24 -41.84
N ALA A 49 8.08 21.40 -42.36
CA ALA A 49 7.50 22.05 -43.56
C ALA A 49 8.14 23.44 -43.79
#